data_AF-A0AAN0MDQ2-F1
#
_entry.id   AF-A0AAN0MDQ2-F1
#
_cell.length_a   1.000
_cell.length_b   1.000
_cell.length_c   1.000
_cell.angle_alpha   90.00
_cell.angle_beta   90.00
_cell.angle_gamma   90.00
#
_symmetry.space_group_name_H-M   'P 1'
#
loop_
_entity.id
_entity.type
_entity.pdbx_description
1 polymer ?
#
loop_
_entity_poly.entity_id
_entity_poly.type
_entity_poly.pdbx_seq_one_letter_code
_entity_poly.pdbx_strand_id
1 'polypeptide(L)'
;MSFIRLFVRSFHPQANFGISGLGYHGDDRGFSHDSGDTARIYAIVRIGLNNPAVVLEKIDSDPSSGLTGILHQDYSQPGTKPTANLSGQVDPYIEDGDQSAQLMLSYTGQNFAMPLGDSETAREAVWEHVVPGLDVTCSLHLTIDRDDDEMSFAFRMTGDGFPNAEAFLLDSTTAPLMLATHRRVGSALAQLRGNRRIAMANGIGEVAFASDKLGSDLTCFVSLDYAEVTGGPIDVRQETGENPTDRSAWNSMHTKRDARGGWGRRYLGDNLPIFAPGRSASSMP
;
A
#
# COMPACT_ATOMS: atom_id res chain seq x y z
N MET A 1 13.93 4.08 -20.22
CA MET A 1 12.95 4.58 -19.24
C MET A 1 13.54 5.73 -18.42
N SER A 2 12.86 6.87 -18.35
CA SER A 2 13.37 8.12 -17.76
C SER A 2 12.99 8.35 -16.31
N PHE A 3 11.79 7.96 -15.92
CA PHE A 3 11.34 7.91 -14.53
C PHE A 3 10.17 6.94 -14.37
N ILE A 4 9.91 6.53 -13.14
CA ILE A 4 8.73 5.77 -12.75
C ILE A 4 8.20 6.31 -11.42
N ARG A 5 6.88 6.26 -11.20
CA ARG A 5 6.27 6.69 -9.94
C ARG A 5 5.75 5.51 -9.17
N LEU A 6 6.17 5.38 -7.90
CA LEU A 6 5.60 4.45 -6.96
C LEU A 6 4.42 5.10 -6.23
N PHE A 7 3.26 4.46 -6.30
CA PHE A 7 2.09 4.74 -5.48
C PHE A 7 1.99 3.67 -4.40
N VAL A 8 1.78 4.10 -3.16
CA VAL A 8 1.44 3.20 -2.05
C VAL A 8 0.24 3.78 -1.32
N ARG A 9 -0.81 2.98 -1.14
CA ARG A 9 -2.07 3.43 -0.54
C ARG A 9 -2.54 2.48 0.54
N SER A 10 -3.10 3.05 1.60
CA SER A 10 -3.91 2.36 2.61
C SER A 10 -5.36 2.79 2.46
N PHE A 11 -6.31 1.85 2.45
CA PHE A 11 -7.74 2.15 2.27
C PHE A 11 -8.66 1.14 2.97
N HIS A 12 -9.89 1.55 3.24
CA HIS A 12 -10.94 0.71 3.82
C HIS A 12 -11.94 0.26 2.75
N PRO A 13 -12.13 -1.05 2.49
CA PRO A 13 -12.87 -1.55 1.34
C PRO A 13 -14.41 -1.54 1.49
N GLN A 14 -14.91 -0.91 2.55
CA GLN A 14 -16.34 -0.79 2.84
C GLN A 14 -16.68 0.68 3.10
N ALA A 15 -17.92 1.06 2.80
CA ALA A 15 -18.45 2.41 3.06
C ALA A 15 -18.39 2.86 4.52
N ASN A 16 -18.24 1.94 5.48
CA ASN A 16 -18.00 2.27 6.88
C ASN A 16 -17.08 1.24 7.54
N PHE A 17 -16.48 1.64 8.66
CA PHE A 17 -15.59 0.79 9.47
C PHE A 17 -16.36 -0.11 10.47
N GLY A 18 -17.68 -0.21 10.34
CA GLY A 18 -18.56 -0.91 11.28
C GLY A 18 -18.57 -0.30 12.69
N ILE A 19 -19.12 -1.06 13.64
CA ILE A 19 -19.22 -0.64 15.05
C ILE A 19 -17.82 -0.48 15.67
N SER A 20 -16.86 -1.34 15.30
CA SER A 20 -15.49 -1.29 15.80
C SER A 20 -14.71 -0.07 15.33
N GLY A 21 -15.10 0.56 14.22
CA GLY A 21 -14.52 1.83 13.77
C GLY A 21 -15.45 3.01 14.01
N LEU A 22 -16.25 2.97 15.08
CA LEU A 22 -17.00 4.11 15.61
C LEU A 22 -17.93 4.79 14.58
N GLY A 23 -18.35 4.08 13.53
CA GLY A 23 -19.20 4.63 12.48
C GLY A 23 -18.51 5.60 11.52
N TYR A 24 -17.18 5.56 11.39
CA TYR A 24 -16.45 6.31 10.35
C TYR A 24 -16.74 5.74 8.96
N HIS A 25 -16.78 6.65 7.98
CA HIS A 25 -16.86 6.32 6.56
C HIS A 25 -15.53 5.77 6.03
N GLY A 26 -15.60 4.70 5.26
CA GLY A 26 -14.46 4.14 4.52
C GLY A 26 -14.48 4.52 3.05
N ASP A 27 -13.57 3.94 2.28
CA ASP A 27 -13.33 4.29 0.87
C ASP A 27 -14.32 3.62 -0.10
N ASP A 28 -15.03 2.58 0.36
CA ASP A 28 -16.01 1.78 -0.42
C ASP A 28 -15.57 1.34 -1.81
N ARG A 29 -14.32 0.87 -1.92
CA ARG A 29 -13.75 0.43 -3.19
C ARG A 29 -13.01 -0.89 -3.10
N GLY A 30 -12.69 -1.44 -4.27
CA GLY A 30 -11.78 -2.57 -4.43
C GLY A 30 -10.32 -2.13 -4.51
N PHE A 31 -9.45 -3.11 -4.76
CA PHE A 31 -8.07 -2.82 -5.17
C PHE A 31 -8.06 -2.15 -6.54
N SER A 32 -7.15 -1.21 -6.73
CA SER A 32 -7.11 -0.40 -7.95
C SER A 32 -5.72 0.18 -8.20
N HIS A 33 -5.46 0.49 -9.46
CA HIS A 33 -4.33 1.29 -9.91
C HIS A 33 -4.76 2.67 -10.46
N ASP A 34 -6.04 3.04 -10.33
CA ASP A 34 -6.50 4.40 -10.65
C ASP A 34 -5.99 5.37 -9.58
N SER A 35 -5.17 6.34 -9.99
CA SER A 35 -4.62 7.35 -9.07
C SER A 35 -5.66 8.28 -8.44
N GLY A 36 -6.89 8.32 -8.97
CA GLY A 36 -8.01 9.10 -8.44
C GLY A 36 -8.81 8.38 -7.34
N ASP A 37 -8.58 7.09 -7.14
CA ASP A 37 -9.29 6.33 -6.10
C ASP A 37 -8.85 6.75 -4.69
N THR A 38 -9.86 6.86 -3.82
CA THR A 38 -9.72 7.36 -2.45
C THR A 38 -8.79 6.49 -1.58
N ALA A 39 -8.13 7.09 -0.61
CA ALA A 39 -7.30 6.38 0.34
C ALA A 39 -7.29 7.06 1.70
N ARG A 40 -7.12 6.23 2.73
CA ARG A 40 -6.84 6.71 4.09
C ARG A 40 -5.46 7.37 4.17
N ILE A 41 -4.45 6.76 3.59
CA ILE A 41 -3.15 7.42 3.44
C ILE A 41 -2.61 7.01 2.08
N TYR A 42 -2.03 7.95 1.34
CA TYR A 42 -1.31 7.63 0.12
C TYR A 42 -0.01 8.41 0.02
N ALA A 43 0.99 7.74 -0.54
CA ALA A 43 2.29 8.30 -0.84
C ALA A 43 2.59 8.13 -2.33
N ILE A 44 3.21 9.15 -2.92
CA ILE A 44 3.69 9.15 -4.31
C ILE A 44 5.19 9.45 -4.27
N VAL A 45 5.98 8.52 -4.78
CA VAL A 45 7.43 8.65 -4.87
C VAL A 45 7.84 8.64 -6.34
N ARG A 46 8.58 9.65 -6.78
CA ARG A 46 9.22 9.68 -8.09
C ARG A 46 10.60 9.05 -7.99
N ILE A 47 10.85 8.08 -8.87
CA ILE A 47 12.15 7.45 -9.07
C ILE A 47 12.66 7.96 -10.42
N GLY A 48 13.58 8.93 -10.39
CA GLY A 48 14.25 9.45 -11.58
C GLY A 48 15.35 8.51 -12.01
N LEU A 49 15.30 8.03 -13.25
CA LEU A 49 16.25 7.07 -13.82
C LEU A 49 17.28 7.78 -14.71
N ASN A 50 16.86 8.75 -15.53
CA ASN A 50 17.79 9.58 -16.32
C ASN A 50 18.47 10.68 -15.49
N ASN A 51 17.77 11.16 -14.46
CA ASN A 51 18.32 12.06 -13.44
C ASN A 51 18.19 11.34 -12.09
N PRO A 52 19.22 10.55 -11.70
CA PRO A 52 19.17 9.65 -10.56
C PRO A 52 18.75 10.35 -9.27
N ALA A 53 17.51 10.11 -8.84
CA ALA A 53 16.96 10.69 -7.62
C ALA A 53 15.72 9.91 -7.16
N VAL A 54 15.52 9.84 -5.84
CA VAL A 54 14.28 9.36 -5.23
C VAL A 54 13.64 10.54 -4.50
N VAL A 55 12.43 10.93 -4.90
CA VAL A 55 11.76 12.13 -4.40
C VAL A 55 10.36 11.78 -3.93
N LEU A 56 10.03 12.14 -2.68
CA LEU A 56 8.66 12.08 -2.18
C LEU A 56 7.87 13.24 -2.82
N GLU A 57 7.06 12.94 -3.84
CA GLU A 57 6.23 13.94 -4.52
C GLU A 57 5.02 14.33 -3.66
N LYS A 58 4.42 13.34 -2.97
CA LYS A 58 3.22 13.57 -2.16
C LYS A 58 3.08 12.57 -1.03
N ILE A 59 2.58 13.03 0.11
CA ILE A 59 2.06 12.22 1.22
C ILE A 59 0.80 12.94 1.72
N ASP A 60 -0.35 12.27 1.66
CA ASP A 60 -1.62 12.88 2.04
C ASP A 60 -2.69 11.84 2.41
N SER A 61 -3.85 12.35 2.80
CA SER A 61 -5.04 11.59 3.20
C SER A 61 -6.27 12.18 2.53
N ASP A 62 -7.19 11.33 2.03
CA ASP A 62 -8.50 11.82 1.63
C ASP A 62 -9.37 12.13 2.86
N PRO A 63 -10.35 13.04 2.73
CA PRO A 63 -11.22 13.41 3.84
C PRO A 63 -11.85 12.21 4.55
N SER A 64 -12.02 12.38 5.85
CA SER A 64 -12.68 11.42 6.74
C SER A 64 -13.94 12.05 7.31
N SER A 65 -14.97 11.24 7.51
CA SER A 65 -16.18 11.69 8.20
C SER A 65 -16.86 10.56 8.97
N GLY A 66 -17.60 10.92 10.02
CA GLY A 66 -18.45 10.01 10.79
C GLY A 66 -19.90 9.96 10.28
N LEU A 67 -20.65 8.97 10.75
CA LEU A 67 -22.03 8.67 10.34
C LEU A 67 -23.02 9.85 10.35
N THR A 68 -22.79 10.86 11.20
CA THR A 68 -23.67 12.02 11.37
C THR A 68 -23.17 13.28 10.67
N GLY A 69 -22.02 13.23 9.98
CA GLY A 69 -21.37 14.39 9.35
C GLY A 69 -20.82 15.44 10.34
N ILE A 70 -21.09 15.28 11.64
CA ILE A 70 -20.58 16.15 12.72
C ILE A 70 -19.07 16.00 12.87
N LEU A 71 -18.57 14.81 12.62
CA LEU A 71 -17.15 14.50 12.59
C LEU A 71 -16.69 14.56 11.15
N HIS A 72 -15.83 15.52 10.83
CA HIS A 72 -15.22 15.69 9.52
C HIS A 72 -13.78 16.18 9.69
N GLN A 73 -12.85 15.57 8.96
CA GLN A 73 -11.46 16.00 8.88
C GLN A 73 -11.04 16.02 7.41
N ASP A 74 -10.62 17.19 6.92
CA ASP A 74 -10.16 17.39 5.54
C ASP A 74 -8.65 17.26 5.36
N TYR A 75 -7.92 17.08 6.46
CA TYR A 75 -6.45 16.99 6.52
C TYR A 75 -5.72 18.19 5.90
N SER A 76 -6.37 19.35 5.76
CA SER A 76 -5.77 20.55 5.19
C SER A 76 -4.66 21.14 6.09
N GLN A 77 -4.77 20.94 7.39
CA GLN A 77 -3.83 21.47 8.39
C GLN A 77 -2.57 20.60 8.50
N PRO A 78 -1.35 21.18 8.45
CA PRO A 78 -0.10 20.42 8.50
C PRO A 78 0.01 19.43 9.65
N GLY A 79 -0.45 19.79 10.86
CA GLY A 79 -0.41 18.92 12.03
C GLY A 79 -1.33 17.69 11.95
N THR A 80 -2.29 17.69 11.02
CA THR A 80 -3.21 16.56 10.81
C THR A 80 -2.78 15.63 9.68
N LYS A 81 -1.82 16.06 8.85
CA LYS A 81 -1.37 15.27 7.70
C LYS A 81 -0.56 14.05 8.13
N PRO A 82 -0.61 12.96 7.35
CA PRO A 82 0.31 11.84 7.53
C PRO A 82 1.76 12.29 7.32
N THR A 83 2.67 11.59 7.97
CA THR A 83 4.12 11.79 7.81
C THR A 83 4.72 10.60 7.09
N ALA A 84 5.83 10.83 6.38
CA ALA A 84 6.55 9.77 5.69
C ALA A 84 8.06 9.96 5.82
N ASN A 85 8.79 8.84 5.92
CA ASN A 85 10.23 8.79 5.75
C ASN A 85 10.55 8.04 4.47
N LEU A 86 11.39 8.64 3.64
CA LEU A 86 11.85 8.09 2.38
C LEU A 86 13.37 8.04 2.41
N SER A 87 13.93 6.88 2.12
CA SER A 87 15.34 6.70 1.81
C SER A 87 15.48 5.86 0.56
N GLY A 88 16.53 6.10 -0.22
CA GLY A 88 16.76 5.33 -1.43
C GLY A 88 17.92 5.88 -2.23
N GLN A 89 18.31 5.10 -3.22
CA GLN A 89 19.38 5.40 -4.14
C GLN A 89 18.99 4.90 -5.54
N VAL A 90 19.49 5.59 -6.55
CA VAL A 90 19.39 5.18 -7.95
C VAL A 90 20.81 5.27 -8.50
N ASP A 91 21.25 4.21 -9.17
CA ASP A 91 22.56 4.21 -9.82
C ASP A 91 22.60 5.26 -10.94
N PRO A 92 23.79 5.77 -11.30
CA PRO A 92 23.94 6.64 -12.45
C PRO A 92 23.29 6.09 -13.72
N TYR A 93 22.71 6.97 -14.54
CA TYR A 93 22.18 6.56 -15.83
C TYR A 93 23.30 6.07 -16.75
N ILE A 94 23.07 4.92 -17.38
CA ILE A 94 23.91 4.35 -18.44
C ILE A 94 22.97 4.10 -19.63
N GLU A 95 23.37 4.53 -20.83
CA GLU A 95 22.52 4.46 -22.03
C GLU A 95 22.25 3.01 -22.44
N ASP A 96 23.29 2.19 -22.48
CA ASP A 96 23.27 0.78 -22.90
C ASP A 96 23.76 -0.10 -21.74
N GLY A 97 23.17 0.06 -20.55
CA GLY A 97 23.62 -0.69 -19.39
C GLY A 97 22.63 -0.76 -18.25
N ASP A 98 22.94 -1.70 -17.36
CA ASP A 98 22.14 -1.98 -16.18
C ASP A 98 22.09 -0.77 -15.25
N GLN A 99 20.90 -0.55 -14.70
CA GLN A 99 20.68 0.45 -13.68
C GLN A 99 19.83 -0.15 -12.57
N SER A 100 20.24 0.03 -11.31
CA SER A 100 19.41 -0.35 -10.16
C SER A 100 18.83 0.87 -9.46
N ALA A 101 17.64 0.66 -8.87
CA ALA A 101 17.02 1.61 -7.96
C ALA A 101 16.52 0.88 -6.72
N GLN A 102 16.86 1.39 -5.54
CA GLN A 102 16.45 0.82 -4.25
C GLN A 102 15.85 1.91 -3.41
N LEU A 103 14.68 1.67 -2.82
CA LEU A 103 14.11 2.60 -1.86
C LEU A 103 13.36 1.89 -0.74
N MET A 104 13.30 2.57 0.39
CA MET A 104 12.45 2.26 1.52
C MET A 104 11.58 3.48 1.80
N LEU A 105 10.26 3.25 1.81
CA LEU A 105 9.26 4.24 2.16
C LEU A 105 8.53 3.74 3.40
N SER A 106 8.42 4.58 4.42
CA SER A 106 7.49 4.36 5.54
C SER A 106 6.57 5.56 5.66
N TYR A 107 5.31 5.33 5.99
CA TYR A 107 4.40 6.40 6.38
C TYR A 107 3.59 6.03 7.61
N THR A 108 3.16 7.05 8.34
CA THR A 108 2.20 6.90 9.41
C THR A 108 1.25 8.09 9.51
N GLY A 109 0.05 7.86 10.00
CA GLY A 109 -0.92 8.92 10.25
C GLY A 109 -2.23 8.41 10.82
N GLN A 110 -3.00 9.33 11.41
CA GLN A 110 -4.38 9.07 11.82
C GLN A 110 -5.30 9.52 10.68
N ASN A 111 -6.03 8.59 10.07
CA ASN A 111 -7.13 8.95 9.15
C ASN A 111 -8.50 8.58 9.75
N PHE A 112 -8.84 9.22 10.87
CA PHE A 112 -10.20 9.23 11.39
C PHE A 112 -10.55 10.66 11.80
N ALA A 113 -11.78 11.09 11.51
CA ALA A 113 -12.26 12.41 11.90
C ALA A 113 -12.55 12.47 13.40
N MET A 114 -11.55 12.77 14.21
CA MET A 114 -11.73 12.76 15.67
C MET A 114 -12.50 13.98 16.17
N PRO A 115 -13.41 13.83 17.15
CA PRO A 115 -13.94 14.98 17.87
C PRO A 115 -12.79 15.79 18.46
N LEU A 116 -12.77 17.11 18.23
CA LEU A 116 -11.68 18.00 18.69
C LEU A 116 -10.30 17.70 18.05
N GLY A 117 -10.26 16.99 16.92
CA GLY A 117 -9.03 16.57 16.24
C GLY A 117 -8.13 17.70 15.75
N ASP A 118 -8.68 18.90 15.56
CA ASP A 118 -7.92 20.10 15.19
C ASP A 118 -7.07 20.66 16.34
N SER A 119 -7.31 20.23 17.58
CA SER A 119 -6.45 20.55 18.71
C SER A 119 -5.32 19.53 18.80
N GLU A 120 -4.10 19.98 18.52
CA GLU A 120 -2.87 19.18 18.68
C GLU A 120 -2.80 18.51 20.06
N THR A 121 -3.12 19.28 21.11
CA THR A 121 -3.16 18.79 22.49
C THR A 121 -4.20 17.69 22.73
N ALA A 122 -5.39 17.80 22.14
CA ALA A 122 -6.42 16.77 22.27
C ALA A 122 -6.06 15.51 21.46
N ARG A 123 -5.44 15.69 20.29
CA ARG A 123 -4.99 14.60 19.43
C ARG A 123 -3.93 13.73 20.11
N GLU A 124 -2.89 14.35 20.65
CA GLU A 124 -1.79 13.65 21.35
C GLU A 124 -2.26 13.05 22.68
N ALA A 125 -3.01 13.80 23.49
CA ALA A 125 -3.36 13.36 24.84
C ALA A 125 -4.51 12.33 24.90
N VAL A 126 -5.43 12.35 23.93
CA VAL A 126 -6.64 11.52 23.98
C VAL A 126 -6.67 10.52 22.83
N TRP A 127 -6.47 10.98 21.59
CA TRP A 127 -6.82 10.18 20.43
C TRP A 127 -5.75 9.19 19.99
N GLU A 128 -4.46 9.51 20.12
CA GLU A 128 -3.38 8.53 19.88
C GLU A 128 -3.51 7.25 20.72
N HIS A 129 -4.06 7.38 21.93
CA HIS A 129 -4.25 6.26 22.85
C HIS A 129 -5.52 5.43 22.52
N VAL A 130 -6.51 6.06 21.89
CA VAL A 130 -7.79 5.44 21.54
C VAL A 130 -7.72 4.76 20.18
N VAL A 131 -7.16 5.44 19.18
CA VAL A 131 -6.96 4.90 17.82
C VAL A 131 -5.53 5.24 17.36
N PRO A 132 -4.60 4.27 17.46
CA PRO A 132 -3.23 4.48 16.97
C PRO A 132 -3.21 4.82 15.49
N GLY A 133 -2.15 5.52 15.06
CA GLY A 133 -1.93 5.79 13.64
C GLY A 133 -1.73 4.50 12.85
N LEU A 134 -2.17 4.52 11.60
CA LEU A 134 -1.84 3.47 10.62
C LEU A 134 -0.35 3.57 10.32
N ASP A 135 0.36 2.44 10.21
CA ASP A 135 1.73 2.43 9.69
C ASP A 135 1.91 1.42 8.55
N VAL A 136 2.61 1.86 7.51
CA VAL A 136 3.04 0.99 6.41
C VAL A 136 4.48 1.34 6.07
N THR A 137 5.29 0.31 5.91
CA THR A 137 6.65 0.37 5.39
C THR A 137 6.74 -0.54 4.18
N CYS A 138 7.32 -0.05 3.09
CA CYS A 138 7.62 -0.86 1.92
C CYS A 138 9.05 -0.66 1.45
N SER A 139 9.61 -1.72 0.89
CA SER A 139 10.86 -1.68 0.15
C SER A 139 10.61 -2.07 -1.30
N LEU A 140 11.26 -1.35 -2.21
CA LEU A 140 11.25 -1.63 -3.65
C LEU A 140 12.69 -1.72 -4.13
N HIS A 141 12.99 -2.79 -4.86
CA HIS A 141 14.18 -2.93 -5.67
C HIS A 141 13.77 -3.05 -7.14
N LEU A 142 14.37 -2.23 -7.99
CA LEU A 142 14.26 -2.31 -9.44
C LEU A 142 15.65 -2.58 -10.01
N THR A 143 15.69 -3.44 -11.02
CA THR A 143 16.84 -3.61 -11.91
C THR A 143 16.33 -3.41 -13.33
N ILE A 144 16.98 -2.53 -14.08
CA ILE A 144 16.59 -2.16 -15.43
C ILE A 144 17.73 -2.54 -16.36
N ASP A 145 17.48 -3.53 -17.20
CA ASP A 145 18.32 -3.94 -18.31
C ASP A 145 17.86 -3.19 -19.57
N ARG A 146 18.74 -2.39 -20.16
CA ARG A 146 18.43 -1.59 -21.36
C ARG A 146 18.83 -2.30 -22.65
N ASP A 147 19.67 -3.33 -22.57
CA ASP A 147 20.05 -4.11 -23.73
C ASP A 147 18.90 -5.06 -24.10
N ASP A 148 18.26 -5.64 -23.08
CA ASP A 148 17.11 -6.56 -23.25
C ASP A 148 15.75 -5.86 -23.10
N ASP A 149 15.72 -4.56 -22.82
CA ASP A 149 14.48 -3.77 -22.64
C ASP A 149 13.58 -4.37 -21.52
N GLU A 150 14.19 -4.86 -20.42
CA GLU A 150 13.51 -5.53 -19.32
C GLU A 150 13.71 -4.83 -17.97
N MET A 151 12.65 -4.81 -17.16
CA MET A 151 12.69 -4.31 -15.79
C MET A 151 12.24 -5.39 -14.81
N SER A 152 13.17 -5.85 -13.99
CA SER A 152 12.90 -6.70 -12.84
C SER A 152 12.50 -5.85 -11.62
N PHE A 153 11.51 -6.31 -10.86
CA PHE A 153 11.09 -5.68 -9.61
C PHE A 153 10.96 -6.68 -8.47
N ALA A 154 11.33 -6.25 -7.27
CA ALA A 154 11.05 -6.96 -6.03
C ALA A 154 10.48 -5.96 -5.01
N PHE A 155 9.24 -6.18 -4.59
CA PHE A 155 8.50 -5.31 -3.69
C PHE A 155 8.05 -6.06 -2.45
N ARG A 156 8.26 -5.46 -1.28
CA ARG A 156 7.77 -5.98 -0.01
C ARG A 156 7.06 -4.90 0.77
N MET A 157 5.97 -5.28 1.43
CA MET A 157 5.18 -4.42 2.30
C MET A 157 5.06 -5.05 3.69
N THR A 158 5.23 -4.23 4.71
CA THR A 158 5.04 -4.55 6.13
C THR A 158 4.34 -3.40 6.83
N GLY A 159 3.66 -3.66 7.94
CA GLY A 159 3.00 -2.59 8.70
C GLY A 159 2.01 -3.16 9.69
N ASP A 160 1.01 -2.37 10.03
CA ASP A 160 -0.16 -2.84 10.73
C ASP A 160 -1.01 -3.74 9.83
N GLY A 161 -1.68 -4.73 10.43
CA GLY A 161 -2.62 -5.60 9.70
C GLY A 161 -3.91 -4.91 9.30
N PHE A 162 -4.00 -3.58 9.42
CA PHE A 162 -5.19 -2.79 9.10
C PHE A 162 -4.77 -1.39 8.65
N PRO A 163 -5.38 -0.80 7.59
CA PRO A 163 -6.48 -1.33 6.78
C PRO A 163 -5.94 -2.17 5.60
N ASN A 164 -6.66 -2.21 4.47
CA ASN A 164 -6.09 -2.81 3.26
C ASN A 164 -4.98 -1.89 2.73
N ALA A 165 -4.02 -2.47 2.02
CA ALA A 165 -2.97 -1.70 1.37
C ALA A 165 -2.68 -2.21 -0.04
N GLU A 166 -2.21 -1.32 -0.91
CA GLU A 166 -1.84 -1.63 -2.28
C GLU A 166 -0.67 -0.76 -2.73
N ALA A 167 0.11 -1.28 -3.66
CA ALA A 167 1.19 -0.54 -4.30
C ALA A 167 1.24 -0.84 -5.79
N PHE A 168 1.56 0.17 -6.58
CA PHE A 168 1.72 0.06 -8.02
C PHE A 168 2.70 1.11 -8.54
N LEU A 169 3.29 0.83 -9.70
CA LEU A 169 4.10 1.77 -10.45
C LEU A 169 3.27 2.40 -11.58
N LEU A 170 3.54 3.67 -11.87
CA LEU A 170 3.09 4.36 -13.09
C LEU A 170 4.31 4.82 -13.87
N ASP A 171 4.37 4.46 -15.16
CA ASP A 171 5.37 4.99 -16.08
C ASP A 171 5.07 6.44 -16.51
N SER A 172 5.89 6.96 -17.43
CA SER A 172 5.73 8.33 -17.97
C SER A 172 4.39 8.55 -18.68
N THR A 173 3.78 7.48 -19.19
CA THR A 173 2.49 7.48 -19.90
C THR A 173 1.31 7.12 -19.01
N THR A 174 1.53 7.01 -17.69
CA THR A 174 0.54 6.61 -16.69
C THR A 174 0.06 5.17 -16.82
N ALA A 175 0.82 4.31 -17.51
CA ALA A 175 0.50 2.90 -17.61
C ALA A 175 0.87 2.20 -16.28
N PRO A 176 -0.05 1.40 -15.70
CA PRO A 176 0.15 0.83 -14.37
C PRO A 176 0.85 -0.52 -14.38
N LEU A 177 1.62 -0.79 -13.33
CA LEU A 177 2.09 -2.12 -12.94
C LEU A 177 1.81 -2.31 -11.45
N MET A 178 0.88 -3.19 -11.09
CA MET A 178 0.65 -3.57 -9.71
C MET A 178 1.93 -4.17 -9.12
N LEU A 179 2.25 -3.88 -7.87
CA LEU A 179 3.39 -4.49 -7.19
C LEU A 179 2.91 -5.50 -6.16
N ALA A 180 1.96 -5.11 -5.33
CA ALA A 180 1.36 -6.00 -4.34
C ALA A 180 0.04 -5.43 -3.80
N THR A 181 -0.77 -6.31 -3.22
CA THR A 181 -2.02 -5.99 -2.55
C THR A 181 -2.14 -6.78 -1.26
N HIS A 182 -2.52 -6.11 -0.18
CA HIS A 182 -2.76 -6.70 1.13
C HIS A 182 -4.22 -6.49 1.54
N ARG A 183 -4.88 -7.58 1.95
CA ARG A 183 -6.15 -7.50 2.67
C ARG A 183 -5.88 -7.43 4.17
N ARG A 184 -6.58 -6.54 4.86
CA ARG A 184 -6.49 -6.42 6.32
C ARG A 184 -6.76 -7.75 7.03
N VAL A 185 -6.22 -7.86 8.24
CA VAL A 185 -6.29 -9.04 9.12
C VAL A 185 -6.91 -8.64 10.45
N GLY A 186 -8.23 -8.73 10.60
CA GLY A 186 -8.91 -8.34 11.83
C GLY A 186 -9.34 -6.86 11.83
N SER A 187 -9.62 -6.33 13.03
CA SER A 187 -10.23 -5.00 13.21
C SER A 187 -9.21 -3.89 13.55
N ALA A 188 -9.59 -2.63 13.28
CA ALA A 188 -8.79 -1.45 13.62
C ALA A 188 -8.32 -1.44 15.08
N LEU A 189 -9.23 -1.68 16.03
CA LEU A 189 -8.93 -1.71 17.46
C LEU A 189 -7.90 -2.77 17.83
N ALA A 190 -7.94 -3.91 17.13
CA ALA A 190 -7.08 -5.04 17.42
C ALA A 190 -5.74 -4.98 16.68
N GLN A 191 -5.61 -4.28 15.55
CA GLN A 191 -4.40 -4.35 14.71
C GLN A 191 -3.51 -3.12 14.76
N LEU A 192 -4.05 -1.94 15.07
CA LEU A 192 -3.27 -0.69 15.11
C LEU A 192 -2.41 -0.56 16.37
N ARG A 193 -2.68 -1.38 17.39
CA ARG A 193 -1.93 -1.33 18.66
C ARG A 193 -0.66 -2.18 18.59
N GLY A 194 0.46 -1.50 18.84
CA GLY A 194 1.73 -2.13 19.22
C GLY A 194 2.80 -2.20 18.15
N ASN A 195 2.72 -1.42 17.05
CA ASN A 195 3.75 -1.33 16.00
C ASN A 195 4.18 -2.71 15.52
N ARG A 196 3.22 -3.49 15.01
CA ARG A 196 3.40 -4.94 14.85
C ARG A 196 4.33 -5.33 13.72
N ARG A 197 4.45 -4.46 12.71
CA ARG A 197 5.29 -4.65 11.52
C ARG A 197 5.12 -6.05 10.93
N ILE A 198 3.87 -6.49 10.76
CA ILE A 198 3.60 -7.79 10.17
C ILE A 198 4.01 -7.76 8.69
N ALA A 199 4.40 -8.92 8.15
CA ALA A 199 4.45 -9.05 6.69
C ALA A 199 3.03 -8.84 6.15
N MET A 200 2.88 -7.98 5.15
CA MET A 200 1.59 -7.66 4.53
C MET A 200 1.50 -8.27 3.13
N ALA A 201 2.46 -7.95 2.25
CA ALA A 201 2.47 -8.47 0.90
C ALA A 201 3.87 -8.48 0.27
N ASN A 202 4.04 -9.30 -0.78
CA ASN A 202 5.28 -9.42 -1.55
C ASN A 202 4.94 -9.63 -3.03
N GLY A 203 5.65 -8.96 -3.93
CA GLY A 203 5.54 -9.15 -5.37
C GLY A 203 6.92 -9.14 -6.02
N ILE A 204 7.19 -10.13 -6.87
CA ILE A 204 8.42 -10.23 -7.65
C ILE A 204 8.06 -10.63 -9.08
N GLY A 205 8.57 -9.88 -10.03
CA GLY A 205 8.34 -10.12 -11.44
C GLY A 205 9.32 -9.36 -12.31
N GLU A 206 9.16 -9.56 -13.60
CA GLU A 206 9.89 -8.89 -14.65
C GLU A 206 8.90 -8.42 -15.69
N VAL A 207 9.10 -7.23 -16.23
CA VAL A 207 8.23 -6.65 -17.23
C VAL A 207 9.08 -6.04 -18.32
N ALA A 208 8.72 -6.31 -19.57
CA ALA A 208 9.33 -5.62 -20.70
C ALA A 208 9.04 -4.10 -20.58
N PHE A 209 9.87 -3.27 -21.20
CA PHE A 209 9.58 -1.87 -21.42
C PHE A 209 10.00 -1.46 -22.83
N ALA A 210 9.50 -0.33 -23.29
CA ALA A 210 9.92 0.27 -24.55
C ALA A 210 10.10 1.76 -24.33
N SER A 211 11.35 2.23 -24.36
CA SER A 211 11.69 3.61 -24.02
C SER A 211 11.15 3.98 -22.62
N ASP A 212 10.17 4.88 -22.51
CA ASP A 212 9.60 5.34 -21.25
C ASP A 212 8.26 4.67 -20.86
N LYS A 213 7.94 3.52 -21.46
CA LYS A 213 6.67 2.83 -21.28
C LYS A 213 6.85 1.40 -20.81
N LEU A 214 6.07 1.00 -19.82
CA LEU A 214 5.94 -0.40 -19.42
C LEU A 214 5.27 -1.20 -20.54
N GLY A 215 5.92 -2.28 -20.95
CA GLY A 215 5.49 -3.20 -21.99
C GLY A 215 4.31 -4.07 -21.58
N SER A 216 3.89 -4.95 -22.48
CA SER A 216 2.86 -5.96 -22.22
C SER A 216 3.43 -7.17 -21.50
N ASP A 217 4.61 -7.62 -21.91
CA ASP A 217 5.13 -8.93 -21.54
C ASP A 217 5.61 -8.89 -20.09
N LEU A 218 5.21 -9.91 -19.31
CA LEU A 218 5.51 -9.97 -17.90
C LEU A 218 5.73 -11.41 -17.47
N THR A 219 6.81 -11.62 -16.72
CA THR A 219 7.08 -12.87 -16.02
C THR A 219 6.78 -12.69 -14.54
N CYS A 220 5.81 -13.45 -14.03
CA CYS A 220 5.48 -13.46 -12.61
C CYS A 220 6.31 -14.53 -11.88
N PHE A 221 7.13 -14.12 -10.91
CA PHE A 221 7.85 -15.04 -10.03
C PHE A 221 7.09 -15.30 -8.73
N VAL A 222 6.66 -14.24 -8.04
CA VAL A 222 6.04 -14.29 -6.70
C VAL A 222 4.92 -13.26 -6.59
N SER A 223 3.78 -13.67 -6.02
CA SER A 223 2.73 -12.75 -5.60
C SER A 223 2.06 -13.29 -4.33
N LEU A 224 2.36 -12.69 -3.19
CA LEU A 224 1.92 -13.16 -1.87
C LEU A 224 1.17 -12.06 -1.11
N ASP A 225 0.08 -12.45 -0.47
CA ASP A 225 -0.62 -11.67 0.55
C ASP A 225 -0.61 -12.43 1.88
N TYR A 226 -0.07 -11.82 2.93
CA TYR A 226 0.07 -12.44 4.25
C TYR A 226 -1.17 -12.21 5.14
N ALA A 227 -2.33 -11.98 4.52
CA ALA A 227 -3.56 -11.64 5.21
C ALA A 227 -4.13 -12.73 6.15
N GLU A 228 -3.46 -13.83 6.50
CA GLU A 228 -4.05 -14.93 7.27
C GLU A 228 -3.82 -14.84 8.79
N VAL A 229 -4.89 -15.11 9.56
CA VAL A 229 -4.83 -15.23 11.02
C VAL A 229 -4.22 -16.58 11.44
N THR A 230 -4.35 -17.63 10.61
CA THR A 230 -4.08 -19.03 10.99
C THR A 230 -3.19 -19.82 10.02
N GLY A 231 -2.77 -19.25 8.88
CA GLY A 231 -2.05 -19.96 7.82
C GLY A 231 -0.87 -19.19 7.23
N GLY A 232 -0.22 -19.79 6.24
CA GLY A 232 0.93 -19.21 5.53
C GLY A 232 0.53 -18.03 4.63
N PRO A 233 1.44 -17.53 3.79
CA PRO A 233 1.07 -16.55 2.78
C PRO A 233 0.03 -17.12 1.81
N ILE A 234 -0.91 -16.27 1.40
CA ILE A 234 -1.83 -16.53 0.29
C ILE A 234 -1.08 -16.26 -1.01
N ASP A 235 -0.83 -17.29 -1.82
CA ASP A 235 -0.39 -17.08 -3.21
C ASP A 235 -1.56 -16.52 -4.00
N VAL A 236 -1.42 -15.28 -4.46
CA VAL A 236 -2.49 -14.55 -5.15
C VAL A 236 -2.87 -15.27 -6.44
N ARG A 237 -1.92 -15.91 -7.12
CA ARG A 237 -2.19 -16.72 -8.32
C ARG A 237 -3.07 -17.92 -8.02
N GLN A 238 -2.80 -18.60 -6.91
CA GLN A 238 -3.59 -19.75 -6.50
C GLN A 238 -5.00 -19.34 -6.07
N GLU A 239 -5.12 -18.21 -5.38
CA GLU A 239 -6.42 -17.67 -4.97
C GLU A 239 -7.29 -17.28 -6.17
N THR A 240 -6.72 -16.64 -7.18
CA THR A 240 -7.46 -16.19 -8.36
C THR A 240 -7.58 -17.26 -9.44
N GLY A 241 -6.72 -18.29 -9.40
CA GLY A 241 -6.58 -19.25 -10.49
C GLY A 241 -5.89 -18.68 -11.73
N GLU A 242 -5.20 -17.54 -11.62
CA GLU A 242 -4.52 -16.86 -12.73
C GLU A 242 -3.00 -17.11 -12.68
N ASN A 243 -2.39 -17.38 -13.84
CA ASN A 243 -0.94 -17.41 -13.99
C ASN A 243 -0.53 -16.39 -15.07
N PRO A 244 -0.37 -15.11 -14.69
CA PRO A 244 -0.24 -14.03 -15.66
C PRO A 244 1.08 -14.13 -16.43
N THR A 245 0.98 -13.98 -17.75
CA THR A 245 2.11 -13.88 -18.69
C THR A 245 2.21 -12.48 -19.32
N ASP A 246 1.31 -11.58 -18.92
CA ASP A 246 1.27 -10.21 -19.37
C ASP A 246 0.84 -9.28 -18.23
N ARG A 247 1.18 -8.00 -18.37
CA ARG A 247 0.92 -6.94 -17.40
C ARG A 247 -0.58 -6.73 -17.15
N SER A 248 -1.43 -6.94 -18.15
CA SER A 248 -2.88 -6.76 -17.99
C SER A 248 -3.47 -7.84 -17.10
N ALA A 249 -3.13 -9.10 -17.35
CA ALA A 249 -3.49 -10.24 -16.53
C ALA A 249 -2.94 -10.08 -15.10
N TRP A 250 -1.67 -9.68 -14.96
CA TRP A 250 -1.06 -9.41 -13.66
C TRP A 250 -1.82 -8.32 -12.88
N ASN A 251 -2.15 -7.18 -13.51
CA ASN A 251 -2.92 -6.12 -12.87
C ASN A 251 -4.35 -6.57 -12.54
N SER A 252 -4.99 -7.35 -13.43
CA SER A 252 -6.33 -7.93 -13.24
C SER A 252 -6.37 -8.84 -12.02
N MET A 253 -5.37 -9.72 -11.88
CA MET A 253 -5.23 -10.64 -10.75
C MET A 253 -5.29 -9.91 -9.41
N HIS A 254 -4.63 -8.75 -9.32
CA HIS A 254 -4.65 -7.91 -8.11
C HIS A 254 -5.96 -7.14 -7.93
N THR A 255 -6.45 -6.49 -8.99
CA THR A 255 -7.58 -5.54 -8.91
C THR A 255 -8.95 -6.20 -8.81
N LYS A 256 -9.12 -7.39 -9.42
CA LYS A 256 -10.39 -8.15 -9.36
C LYS A 256 -10.55 -8.96 -8.07
N ARG A 257 -9.50 -9.03 -7.25
CA ARG A 257 -9.55 -9.73 -5.97
C ARG A 257 -10.48 -8.99 -5.01
N ASP A 258 -11.36 -9.72 -4.32
CA ASP A 258 -12.28 -9.09 -3.37
C ASP A 258 -11.51 -8.53 -2.17
N ALA A 259 -11.40 -7.20 -2.14
CA ALA A 259 -10.77 -6.44 -1.08
C ALA A 259 -11.45 -6.64 0.29
N ARG A 260 -12.72 -7.06 0.34
CA ARG A 260 -13.43 -7.37 1.59
C ARG A 260 -13.08 -8.76 2.15
N GLY A 261 -12.50 -9.64 1.34
CA GLY A 261 -12.26 -11.04 1.71
C GLY A 261 -13.54 -11.89 1.74
N GLY A 262 -13.36 -13.21 1.90
CA GLY A 262 -14.47 -14.17 1.92
C GLY A 262 -15.45 -13.98 3.09
N TRP A 263 -16.64 -14.58 2.98
CA TRP A 263 -17.75 -14.43 3.93
C TRP A 263 -17.36 -14.60 5.40
N GLY A 264 -16.58 -15.63 5.74
CA GLY A 264 -16.12 -15.86 7.12
C GLY A 264 -15.26 -14.73 7.68
N ARG A 265 -14.39 -14.12 6.86
CA ARG A 265 -13.59 -12.94 7.27
C ARG A 265 -14.47 -11.71 7.46
N ARG A 266 -15.35 -11.48 6.49
CA ARG A 266 -16.22 -10.30 6.43
C ARG A 266 -17.13 -10.15 7.65
N TYR A 267 -17.56 -11.27 8.24
CA TYR A 267 -18.53 -11.27 9.34
C TYR A 267 -17.97 -11.76 10.69
N LEU A 268 -16.96 -12.63 10.70
CA LEU A 268 -16.39 -13.19 11.94
C LEU A 268 -14.96 -12.68 12.19
N GLY A 269 -14.13 -12.54 11.15
CA GLY A 269 -12.71 -12.19 11.30
C GLY A 269 -12.46 -10.70 11.54
N ASP A 270 -12.96 -9.86 10.63
CA ASP A 270 -12.57 -8.46 10.50
C ASP A 270 -13.33 -7.52 11.46
N ASN A 271 -14.48 -7.97 11.98
CA ASN A 271 -15.31 -7.19 12.90
C ASN A 271 -15.13 -7.60 14.37
N LEU A 272 -14.51 -8.76 14.62
CA LEU A 272 -14.17 -9.18 15.97
C LEU A 272 -12.78 -8.64 16.34
N PRO A 273 -12.52 -8.35 17.62
CA PRO A 273 -11.18 -8.01 18.09
C PRO A 273 -10.30 -9.26 18.14
N ILE A 274 -10.06 -9.90 16.99
CA ILE A 274 -9.16 -11.04 16.88
C ILE A 274 -7.75 -10.50 16.78
N PHE A 275 -6.94 -10.86 17.77
CA PHE A 275 -5.52 -10.57 17.80
C PHE A 275 -4.80 -11.54 16.87
N ALA A 276 -4.23 -11.03 15.78
CA ALA A 276 -3.26 -11.78 14.99
C ALA A 276 -1.88 -11.53 15.60
N PRO A 277 -1.22 -12.52 16.22
CA PRO A 277 0.13 -12.35 16.74
C PRO A 277 1.06 -12.03 15.56
N GLY A 278 1.71 -10.86 15.61
CA GLY A 278 2.81 -10.57 14.70
C GLY A 278 3.85 -11.68 14.84
N ARG A 279 4.26 -12.28 13.73
CA ARG A 279 5.37 -13.23 13.78
C ARG A 279 6.65 -12.43 14.06
N SER A 280 7.25 -12.65 15.23
CA SER A 280 8.57 -12.17 15.60
C SER A 280 9.64 -12.85 14.74
N ALA A 281 9.70 -12.43 13.48
CA ALA A 281 10.74 -12.79 12.51
C ALA A 281 10.77 -11.86 11.28
N SER A 282 9.83 -10.91 11.13
CA SER A 282 9.92 -9.88 10.09
C SER A 282 10.76 -8.69 10.55
N SER A 283 11.96 -8.96 11.09
CA SER A 283 12.97 -7.91 11.19
C SER A 283 13.50 -7.63 9.79
N MET A 284 13.12 -6.49 9.20
CA MET A 284 14.09 -5.79 8.39
C MET A 284 15.00 -4.99 9.34
N PRO A 285 16.30 -4.83 9.03
CA PRO A 285 17.20 -3.95 9.76
C PRO A 285 16.64 -2.52 9.89
#